data_AF-A0A354MEE4-F1
#
_entry.id   AF-A0A354MEE4-F1
#
_cell.length_a   1.000
_cell.length_b   1.000
_cell.length_c   1.000
_cell.angle_alpha   90.00
_cell.angle_beta   90.00
_cell.angle_gamma   90.00
#
_symmetry.space_group_name_H-M   'P 1'
#
loop_
_entity.id
_entity.type
_entity.pdbx_description
1 polymer ?
#
loop_
_entity_poly.entity_id
_entity_poly.type
_entity_poly.pdbx_seq_one_letter_code
_entity_poly.pdbx_strand_id
1 'polypeptide(L)'
;MEEIIQFGLGFVTGRPNVCKVINSTYEHLIEQFKNTGKKVELTVFILFDLQYQYTTRVDFYGLIPKVYKDIKVKYITPENIEELKKRLIAREQLTKQETELFFGHGHAKGRNTLMYYAKMWHIDYLLFWDDDEYPVACIKNEDTGELIWKEQDNVAMHLKYIENADITIGYHCGYISPIPYVELNEDINEDLFKQYIEAISNEVVSWDSIKQKFIKDNGVTYADEKIANGEVAYELQKEGASKWVVGSTLCLNLRNINKIPAFYNPPEARRRRYIFFYIIRRFKSN
;
A
#
# COMPACT_ATOMS: atom_id res chain seq x y z
N MET A 1 -7.00 -25.71 19.99
CA MET A 1 -7.38 -24.28 20.02
C MET A 1 -7.34 -23.79 18.60
N GLU A 2 -8.38 -23.08 18.14
CA GLU A 2 -8.28 -22.34 16.88
C GLU A 2 -7.18 -21.29 17.01
N GLU A 3 -6.26 -21.27 16.05
CA GLU A 3 -5.18 -20.30 15.98
C GLU A 3 -5.77 -18.91 15.69
N ILE A 4 -5.43 -17.93 16.52
CA ILE A 4 -5.87 -16.54 16.32
C ILE A 4 -4.85 -15.85 15.43
N ILE A 5 -5.27 -15.41 14.24
CA ILE A 5 -4.41 -14.68 13.32
C ILE A 5 -4.33 -13.22 13.75
N GLN A 6 -3.11 -12.72 13.96
CA GLN A 6 -2.86 -11.30 14.25
C GLN A 6 -2.67 -10.54 12.94
N PHE A 7 -3.70 -9.86 12.46
CA PHE A 7 -3.65 -9.13 11.19
C PHE A 7 -3.42 -7.64 11.43
N GLY A 8 -2.41 -7.08 10.79
CA GLY A 8 -2.03 -5.68 10.86
C GLY A 8 -2.49 -4.93 9.61
N LEU A 9 -3.10 -3.77 9.80
CA LEU A 9 -3.39 -2.80 8.73
C LEU A 9 -2.57 -1.53 8.98
N GLY A 10 -1.60 -1.25 8.10
CA GLY A 10 -0.61 -0.20 8.28
C GLY A 10 -0.81 1.00 7.37
N PHE A 11 -1.13 2.14 7.96
CA PHE A 11 -1.16 3.45 7.29
C PHE A 11 0.14 4.20 7.54
N VAL A 12 0.80 4.62 6.46
CA VAL A 12 1.94 5.56 6.48
C VAL A 12 1.49 6.83 5.80
N THR A 13 1.13 7.84 6.60
CA THR A 13 0.36 8.99 6.12
C THR A 13 0.90 10.30 6.65
N GLY A 14 0.82 11.34 5.83
CA GLY A 14 0.95 12.72 6.28
C GLY A 14 -0.37 13.49 6.15
N ARG A 15 -1.45 12.82 5.74
CA ARG A 15 -2.74 13.45 5.43
C ARG A 15 -3.72 13.25 6.57
N PRO A 16 -4.52 14.27 6.89
CA PRO A 16 -5.46 14.22 8.01
C PRO A 16 -6.66 13.28 7.75
N ASN A 17 -6.88 12.85 6.51
CA ASN A 17 -8.06 12.08 6.12
C ASN A 17 -8.01 10.61 6.53
N VAL A 18 -6.87 10.09 7.02
CA VAL A 18 -6.73 8.67 7.39
C VAL A 18 -7.80 8.20 8.38
N CYS A 19 -8.15 9.04 9.38
CA CYS A 19 -9.17 8.70 10.35
C CYS A 19 -10.54 8.56 9.69
N LYS A 20 -10.85 9.39 8.69
CA LYS A 20 -12.12 9.33 7.95
C LYS A 20 -12.21 8.02 7.16
N VAL A 21 -11.13 7.64 6.48
CA VAL A 21 -11.06 6.36 5.74
C VAL A 21 -11.29 5.18 6.68
N ILE A 22 -10.63 5.14 7.83
CA ILE A 22 -10.81 4.06 8.81
C ILE A 22 -12.26 4.06 9.34
N ASN A 23 -12.76 5.23 9.77
CA ASN A 23 -14.12 5.36 10.30
C ASN A 23 -15.19 4.94 9.29
N SER A 24 -14.98 5.15 7.99
CA SER A 24 -15.95 4.80 6.95
C SER A 24 -15.84 3.34 6.46
N THR A 25 -14.74 2.65 6.73
CA THR A 25 -14.48 1.31 6.16
C THR A 25 -14.39 0.20 7.20
N TYR A 26 -14.21 0.50 8.49
CA TYR A 26 -13.91 -0.53 9.48
C TYR A 26 -14.98 -1.63 9.62
N GLU A 27 -16.27 -1.31 9.49
CA GLU A 27 -17.34 -2.32 9.59
C GLU A 27 -17.21 -3.35 8.47
N HIS A 28 -16.98 -2.87 7.25
CA HIS A 28 -16.73 -3.71 6.07
C HIS A 28 -15.50 -4.59 6.24
N LEU A 29 -14.39 -4.03 6.75
CA LEU A 29 -13.16 -4.78 7.00
C LEU A 29 -13.39 -5.91 8.01
N ILE A 30 -14.13 -5.64 9.09
CA ILE A 30 -14.45 -6.64 10.11
C ILE A 30 -15.38 -7.72 9.55
N GLU A 31 -16.36 -7.34 8.73
CA GLU A 31 -17.27 -8.28 8.07
C GLU A 31 -16.53 -9.23 7.12
N GLN A 32 -15.61 -8.70 6.30
CA GLN A 32 -14.75 -9.52 5.44
C GLN A 32 -14.00 -10.59 6.23
N PHE A 33 -13.41 -10.26 7.38
CA PHE A 33 -12.73 -11.25 8.21
C PHE A 33 -13.70 -12.29 8.80
N LYS A 34 -14.88 -11.89 9.24
CA LYS A 34 -15.91 -12.83 9.74
C LYS A 34 -16.30 -13.86 8.68
N ASN A 35 -16.41 -13.43 7.42
CA ASN A 35 -16.81 -14.28 6.30
C ASN A 35 -15.73 -15.30 5.90
N THR A 36 -14.48 -15.14 6.37
CA THR A 36 -13.41 -16.11 6.09
C THR A 36 -13.50 -17.37 6.94
N GLY A 37 -14.32 -17.38 8.01
CA GLY A 37 -14.38 -18.46 8.99
C GLY A 37 -13.13 -18.57 9.88
N LYS A 38 -12.18 -17.64 9.75
CA LYS A 38 -10.95 -17.60 10.56
C LYS A 38 -11.11 -16.61 11.70
N LYS A 39 -10.51 -16.94 12.84
CA LYS A 39 -10.46 -16.04 13.98
C LYS A 39 -9.32 -15.04 13.80
N VAL A 40 -9.67 -13.80 13.42
CA VAL A 40 -8.71 -12.72 13.16
C VAL A 40 -8.85 -11.63 14.22
N GLU A 41 -7.72 -11.19 14.78
CA GLU A 41 -7.63 -9.95 15.56
C GLU A 41 -6.97 -8.87 14.71
N LEU A 42 -7.72 -7.80 14.43
CA LEU A 42 -7.24 -6.68 13.62
C LEU A 42 -6.55 -5.63 14.48
N THR A 43 -5.33 -5.28 14.11
CA THR A 43 -4.59 -4.13 14.63
C THR A 43 -4.34 -3.10 13.53
N VAL A 44 -4.87 -1.89 13.69
CA VAL A 44 -4.59 -0.77 12.79
C VAL A 44 -3.43 0.06 13.32
N PHE A 45 -2.37 0.18 12.52
CA PHE A 45 -1.23 1.05 12.77
C PHE A 45 -1.38 2.35 11.99
N ILE A 46 -1.32 3.48 12.68
CA ILE A 46 -1.30 4.81 12.09
C ILE A 46 0.07 5.41 12.40
N LEU A 47 0.96 5.35 11.41
CA LEU A 47 2.23 6.06 11.44
C LEU A 47 2.03 7.38 10.71
N PHE A 48 2.15 8.49 11.44
CA PHE A 48 1.90 9.81 10.89
C PHE A 48 3.13 10.71 10.84
N ASP A 49 3.24 11.46 9.74
CA ASP A 49 4.31 12.42 9.48
C ASP A 49 3.77 13.86 9.51
N LEU A 50 4.14 14.60 10.56
CA LEU A 50 3.73 16.00 10.76
C LEU A 50 4.47 16.98 9.84
N GLN A 51 5.53 16.54 9.15
CA GLN A 51 6.27 17.41 8.21
C GLN A 51 5.56 17.56 6.87
N TYR A 52 4.56 16.72 6.59
CA TYR A 52 3.81 16.74 5.34
C TYR A 52 2.52 17.56 5.50
N GLN A 53 2.33 18.56 4.64
CA GLN A 53 1.13 19.43 4.57
C GLN A 53 0.77 20.21 5.86
N TYR A 54 1.72 20.42 6.78
CA TYR A 54 1.50 21.17 8.04
C TYR A 54 0.35 20.61 8.90
N THR A 55 0.21 19.28 8.96
CA THR A 55 -0.78 18.63 9.81
C THR A 55 -0.42 18.71 11.30
N THR A 56 -1.42 18.65 12.15
CA THR A 56 -1.27 18.62 13.60
C THR A 56 -1.52 17.22 14.14
N ARG A 57 -1.05 16.94 15.36
CA ARG A 57 -1.28 15.63 16.01
C ARG A 57 -2.76 15.27 16.07
N VAL A 58 -3.61 16.25 16.36
CA VAL A 58 -5.05 16.06 16.59
C VAL A 58 -5.73 15.43 15.37
N ASP A 59 -5.24 15.76 14.16
CA ASP A 59 -5.77 15.23 12.91
C ASP A 59 -5.71 13.70 12.82
N PHE A 60 -4.79 13.07 13.54
CA PHE A 60 -4.56 11.62 13.50
C PHE A 60 -5.27 10.86 14.63
N TYR A 61 -5.95 11.53 15.57
CA TYR A 61 -6.64 10.88 16.68
C TYR A 61 -8.17 10.89 16.56
N GLY A 62 -8.71 11.26 15.38
CA GLY A 62 -10.14 11.42 15.12
C GLY A 62 -10.94 10.13 14.86
N LEU A 63 -10.50 8.98 15.39
CA LEU A 63 -11.26 7.73 15.26
C LEU A 63 -12.48 7.72 16.19
N ILE A 64 -13.62 7.23 15.69
CA ILE A 64 -14.84 7.14 16.49
C ILE A 64 -14.75 6.03 17.55
N PRO A 65 -15.43 6.15 18.71
CA PRO A 65 -15.34 5.16 19.79
C PRO A 65 -15.63 3.71 19.38
N LYS A 66 -16.53 3.52 18.41
CA LYS A 66 -16.91 2.18 17.92
C LYS A 66 -15.75 1.44 17.26
N VAL A 67 -14.83 2.15 16.59
CA VAL A 67 -13.62 1.55 15.99
C VAL A 67 -12.77 0.87 17.07
N TYR A 68 -12.56 1.53 18.21
CA TYR A 68 -11.74 0.98 19.30
C TYR A 68 -12.35 -0.24 20.00
N LYS A 69 -13.65 -0.51 19.80
CA LYS A 69 -14.33 -1.69 20.35
C LYS A 69 -13.94 -2.95 19.59
N ASP A 70 -13.86 -2.85 18.27
CA ASP A 70 -13.67 -4.00 17.38
C ASP A 70 -12.22 -4.11 16.87
N ILE A 71 -11.43 -3.03 16.97
CA ILE A 71 -10.08 -2.92 16.40
C ILE A 71 -9.09 -2.40 17.44
N LYS A 72 -7.92 -3.04 17.53
CA LYS A 72 -6.78 -2.50 18.29
C LYS A 72 -6.12 -1.41 17.46
N VAL A 73 -5.96 -0.20 18.00
CA VAL A 73 -5.30 0.90 17.29
C VAL A 73 -3.94 1.23 17.90
N LYS A 74 -2.94 1.45 17.04
CA LYS A 74 -1.57 1.79 17.42
C LYS A 74 -1.07 2.99 16.64
N TYR A 75 -0.74 4.03 17.38
CA TYR A 75 -0.16 5.26 16.84
C TYR A 75 1.36 5.17 16.91
N ILE A 76 2.03 5.45 15.79
CA ILE A 76 3.49 5.56 15.72
C ILE A 76 3.81 7.01 15.41
N THR A 77 4.27 7.73 16.43
CA THR A 77 4.51 9.17 16.35
C THR A 77 5.97 9.46 15.93
N PRO A 78 6.29 10.66 15.44
CA PRO A 78 7.67 11.02 15.12
C PRO A 78 8.65 10.79 16.28
N GLU A 79 8.22 11.05 17.52
CA GLU A 79 9.03 10.81 18.71
C GLU A 79 9.28 9.32 18.95
N ASN A 80 8.30 8.45 18.64
CA ASN A 80 8.50 7.01 18.72
C ASN A 80 9.54 6.51 17.72
N ILE A 81 9.66 7.15 16.55
CA ILE A 81 10.67 6.82 15.55
C ILE A 81 12.06 7.21 16.05
N GLU A 82 12.20 8.43 16.58
CA GLU A 82 13.48 8.92 17.09
C GLU A 82 13.95 8.13 18.33
N GLU A 83 13.02 7.77 19.21
CA GLU A 83 13.31 6.90 20.35
C GLU A 83 13.72 5.48 19.91
N LEU A 84 13.06 4.94 18.88
CA LEU A 84 13.45 3.66 18.28
C LEU A 84 14.89 3.70 17.76
N LYS A 85 15.25 4.73 16.98
CA LYS A 85 16.61 4.88 16.46
C LYS A 85 17.65 4.90 17.59
N LYS A 86 17.42 5.70 18.63
CA LYS A 86 18.32 5.78 19.80
C LYS A 86 18.52 4.42 20.47
N ARG A 87 17.44 3.65 20.67
CA ARG A 87 17.50 2.32 21.29
C ARG A 87 18.28 1.32 20.45
N LEU A 88 18.09 1.33 19.13
CA LEU A 88 18.81 0.43 18.21
C LEU A 88 20.31 0.72 18.18
N ILE A 89 20.69 2.01 18.18
CA ILE A 89 22.10 2.43 18.25
C ILE A 89 22.70 2.05 19.60
N ALA A 90 22.02 2.36 20.72
CA ALA A 90 22.52 2.08 22.06
C ALA A 90 22.70 0.59 22.36
N ARG A 91 21.98 -0.29 21.65
CA ARG A 91 22.11 -1.75 21.73
C ARG A 91 23.11 -2.32 20.73
N GLU A 92 23.81 -1.47 19.99
CA GLU A 92 24.77 -1.85 18.93
C GLU A 92 24.14 -2.76 17.85
N GLN A 93 22.82 -2.68 17.67
CA GLN A 93 22.09 -3.48 16.69
C GLN A 93 22.19 -2.87 15.29
N LEU A 94 22.28 -1.54 15.20
CA LEU A 94 22.47 -0.79 13.96
C LEU A 94 23.36 0.42 14.22
N THR A 95 24.16 0.78 13.22
CA THR A 95 24.91 2.04 13.21
C THR A 95 23.97 3.23 13.00
N LYS A 96 24.44 4.43 13.33
CA LYS A 96 23.72 5.69 13.05
C LYS A 96 23.34 5.82 11.56
N GLN A 97 24.25 5.44 10.66
CA GLN A 97 24.01 5.50 9.22
C GLN A 97 22.90 4.54 8.79
N GLU A 98 22.90 3.30 9.30
CA GLU A 98 21.84 2.32 9.01
C GLU A 98 20.49 2.76 9.60
N THR A 99 20.46 3.30 10.83
CA THR A 99 19.20 3.78 11.40
C THR A 99 18.60 4.94 10.62
N GLU A 100 19.42 5.85 10.10
CA GLU A 100 18.96 6.94 9.24
C GLU A 100 18.58 6.47 7.84
N LEU A 101 19.12 5.34 7.39
CA LEU A 101 18.73 4.72 6.12
C LEU A 101 17.34 4.10 6.22
N PHE A 102 17.10 3.31 7.27
CA PHE A 102 15.89 2.49 7.38
C PHE A 102 14.71 3.19 8.05
N PHE A 103 14.93 4.12 8.98
CA PHE A 103 13.87 4.74 9.78
C PHE A 103 13.81 6.26 9.59
N GLY A 104 12.62 6.84 9.80
CA GLY A 104 12.38 8.28 9.67
C GLY A 104 11.21 8.61 8.74
N HIS A 105 11.25 9.83 8.22
CA HIS A 105 10.19 10.42 7.41
C HIS A 105 10.16 9.90 5.97
N GLY A 106 8.99 9.99 5.35
CA GLY A 106 8.74 9.50 3.99
C GLY A 106 8.34 8.03 3.94
N HIS A 107 7.68 7.65 2.85
CA HIS A 107 6.94 6.40 2.79
C HIS A 107 7.78 5.11 2.95
N ALA A 108 8.95 4.97 2.32
CA ALA A 108 9.76 3.74 2.47
C ALA A 108 10.24 3.55 3.92
N LYS A 109 10.77 4.62 4.53
CA LYS A 109 11.20 4.63 5.93
C LYS A 109 10.02 4.42 6.88
N GLY A 110 8.87 5.01 6.58
CA GLY A 110 7.62 4.77 7.30
C GLY A 110 7.19 3.30 7.23
N ARG A 111 7.25 2.67 6.04
CA ARG A 111 6.93 1.24 5.88
C ARG A 111 7.90 0.34 6.65
N ASN A 112 9.20 0.62 6.61
CA ASN A 112 10.19 -0.10 7.43
C ASN A 112 9.93 0.06 8.93
N THR A 113 9.62 1.28 9.37
CA THR A 113 9.30 1.58 10.77
C THR A 113 8.05 0.82 11.21
N LEU A 114 6.99 0.88 10.42
CA LEU A 114 5.74 0.19 10.69
C LEU A 114 5.94 -1.33 10.70
N MET A 115 6.70 -1.89 9.76
CA MET A 115 7.08 -3.30 9.74
C MET A 115 7.84 -3.72 11.01
N TYR A 116 8.77 -2.90 11.48
CA TYR A 116 9.50 -3.14 12.72
C TYR A 116 8.57 -3.15 13.95
N TYR A 117 7.66 -2.17 14.06
CA TYR A 117 6.66 -2.14 15.12
C TYR A 117 5.70 -3.33 15.02
N ALA A 118 5.17 -3.65 13.84
CA ALA A 118 4.31 -4.81 13.64
C ALA A 118 4.99 -6.11 14.10
N LYS A 119 6.28 -6.29 13.80
CA LYS A 119 7.05 -7.45 14.27
C LYS A 119 7.21 -7.48 15.79
N MET A 120 7.54 -6.35 16.40
CA MET A 120 7.63 -6.23 17.87
C MET A 120 6.28 -6.53 18.55
N TRP A 121 5.18 -6.26 17.86
CA TRP A 121 3.81 -6.46 18.35
C TRP A 121 3.21 -7.81 17.96
N HIS A 122 4.03 -8.75 17.47
CA HIS A 122 3.64 -10.12 17.12
C HIS A 122 2.51 -10.20 16.08
N ILE A 123 2.50 -9.27 15.12
CA ILE A 123 1.61 -9.33 13.96
C ILE A 123 2.08 -10.44 13.01
N ASP A 124 1.15 -11.24 12.51
CA ASP A 124 1.38 -12.33 11.56
C ASP A 124 1.45 -11.84 10.11
N TYR A 125 0.47 -11.03 9.71
CA TYR A 125 0.31 -10.51 8.36
C TYR A 125 0.14 -9.00 8.42
N LEU A 126 0.90 -8.25 7.62
CA LEU A 126 0.82 -6.79 7.60
C LEU A 126 0.45 -6.29 6.20
N LEU A 127 -0.74 -5.70 6.09
CA LEU A 127 -1.22 -5.03 4.89
C LEU A 127 -0.92 -3.54 4.96
N PHE A 128 -0.15 -3.01 4.02
CA PHE A 128 -0.05 -1.56 3.81
C PHE A 128 -1.25 -1.08 3.02
N TRP A 129 -1.91 -0.05 3.55
CA TRP A 129 -3.10 0.56 2.95
C TRP A 129 -2.87 2.07 2.88
N ASP A 130 -3.04 2.64 1.70
CA ASP A 130 -2.78 4.07 1.49
C ASP A 130 -4.00 4.92 1.89
N ASP A 131 -3.76 6.14 2.36
CA ASP A 131 -4.81 7.02 2.92
C ASP A 131 -5.76 7.65 1.87
N ASP A 132 -5.55 7.33 0.59
CA ASP A 132 -6.39 7.66 -0.55
C ASP A 132 -7.05 6.43 -1.21
N GLU A 133 -6.92 5.24 -0.61
CA GLU A 133 -7.54 3.99 -1.08
C GLU A 133 -8.81 3.65 -0.29
N TYR A 134 -9.86 3.23 -1.01
CA TYR A 134 -11.12 2.76 -0.44
C TYR A 134 -11.56 1.45 -1.12
N PRO A 135 -12.32 0.58 -0.43
CA PRO A 135 -12.60 -0.79 -0.88
C PRO A 135 -13.78 -0.86 -1.86
N VAL A 136 -13.82 0.01 -2.86
CA VAL A 136 -14.86 0.02 -3.89
C VAL A 136 -14.21 0.23 -5.25
N ALA A 137 -14.57 -0.60 -6.22
CA ALA A 137 -14.12 -0.51 -7.60
C ALA A 137 -15.26 0.01 -8.49
N CYS A 138 -14.93 0.88 -9.44
CA CYS A 138 -15.85 1.34 -10.48
C CYS A 138 -15.64 0.50 -11.74
N ILE A 139 -16.63 -0.29 -12.11
CA ILE A 139 -16.66 -1.13 -13.31
C ILE A 139 -17.55 -0.44 -14.33
N LYS A 140 -17.12 -0.40 -15.60
CA LYS A 140 -17.99 0.03 -16.70
C LYS A 140 -18.47 -1.20 -17.45
N ASN A 141 -19.78 -1.37 -17.55
CA ASN A 141 -20.37 -2.38 -18.40
C ASN A 141 -20.10 -1.98 -19.87
N GLU A 142 -19.40 -2.83 -20.61
CA GLU A 142 -19.00 -2.53 -22.00
C GLU A 142 -20.19 -2.51 -22.97
N ASP A 143 -21.23 -3.30 -22.70
CA ASP A 143 -22.39 -3.42 -23.58
C ASP A 143 -23.38 -2.25 -23.39
N THR A 144 -23.57 -1.79 -22.15
CA THR A 144 -24.56 -0.75 -21.81
C THR A 144 -23.95 0.61 -21.51
N GLY A 145 -22.65 0.68 -21.21
CA GLY A 145 -21.97 1.88 -20.73
C GLY A 145 -22.29 2.26 -19.27
N GLU A 146 -23.05 1.44 -18.56
CA GLU A 146 -23.44 1.69 -17.16
C GLU A 146 -22.24 1.58 -16.20
N LEU A 147 -22.20 2.45 -15.20
CA LEU A 147 -21.18 2.43 -14.16
C LEU A 147 -21.67 1.68 -12.92
N ILE A 148 -20.98 0.61 -12.56
CA ILE A 148 -21.28 -0.23 -11.42
C ILE A 148 -20.20 0.01 -10.36
N TRP A 149 -20.62 0.47 -9.18
CA TRP A 149 -19.75 0.60 -8.01
C TRP A 149 -19.86 -0.67 -7.17
N LYS A 150 -18.78 -1.45 -7.15
CA LYS A 150 -18.73 -2.75 -6.49
C LYS A 150 -17.79 -2.75 -5.32
N GLU A 151 -18.29 -3.12 -4.15
CA GLU A 151 -17.47 -3.37 -2.96
C GLU A 151 -16.44 -4.47 -3.21
N GLN A 152 -15.25 -4.30 -2.64
CA GLN A 152 -14.11 -5.18 -2.87
C GLN A 152 -13.69 -5.90 -1.59
N ASP A 153 -13.39 -7.19 -1.73
CA ASP A 153 -12.94 -8.09 -0.66
C ASP A 153 -11.43 -7.99 -0.40
N ASN A 154 -10.92 -6.77 -0.26
CA ASN A 154 -9.48 -6.49 -0.21
C ASN A 154 -8.77 -7.30 0.89
N VAL A 155 -9.26 -7.28 2.13
CA VAL A 155 -8.54 -7.94 3.24
C VAL A 155 -8.75 -9.45 3.24
N ALA A 156 -9.95 -9.92 2.89
CA ALA A 156 -10.24 -11.35 2.83
C ALA A 156 -9.42 -12.04 1.74
N MET A 157 -9.27 -11.40 0.57
CA MET A 157 -8.46 -11.93 -0.54
C MET A 157 -6.98 -11.98 -0.18
N HIS A 158 -6.43 -10.94 0.45
CA HIS A 158 -5.06 -10.99 0.97
C HIS A 158 -4.90 -12.14 1.97
N LEU A 159 -5.81 -12.27 2.94
CA LEU A 159 -5.75 -13.33 3.94
C LEU A 159 -5.81 -14.74 3.32
N LYS A 160 -6.62 -14.93 2.28
CA LYS A 160 -6.74 -16.20 1.55
C LYS A 160 -5.40 -16.66 0.95
N TYR A 161 -4.62 -15.73 0.39
CA TYR A 161 -3.38 -16.08 -0.34
C TYR A 161 -2.11 -15.92 0.50
N ILE A 162 -2.05 -14.97 1.43
CA ILE A 162 -0.83 -14.64 2.18
C ILE A 162 -0.37 -15.77 3.12
N GLU A 163 -1.27 -16.66 3.53
CA GLU A 163 -0.90 -17.83 4.34
C GLU A 163 0.10 -18.74 3.64
N ASN A 164 0.01 -18.82 2.31
CA ASN A 164 0.85 -19.68 1.47
C ASN A 164 1.87 -18.88 0.65
N ALA A 165 2.01 -17.57 0.91
CA ALA A 165 2.92 -16.69 0.20
C ALA A 165 3.76 -15.84 1.17
N ASP A 166 4.92 -15.37 0.72
CA ASP A 166 5.72 -14.44 1.51
C ASP A 166 5.20 -12.99 1.36
N ILE A 167 4.62 -12.67 0.19
CA ILE A 167 4.09 -11.36 -0.19
C ILE A 167 2.85 -11.57 -1.06
N THR A 168 1.81 -10.76 -0.87
CA THR A 168 0.69 -10.64 -1.81
C THR A 168 0.47 -9.17 -2.17
N ILE A 169 -0.03 -8.92 -3.38
CA ILE A 169 -0.20 -7.58 -3.95
C ILE A 169 -1.65 -7.47 -4.41
N GLY A 170 -2.32 -6.39 -4.02
CA GLY A 170 -3.69 -6.12 -4.42
C GLY A 170 -3.77 -5.59 -5.85
N TYR A 171 -4.91 -5.84 -6.49
CA TYR A 171 -5.20 -5.22 -7.78
C TYR A 171 -5.52 -3.73 -7.60
N HIS A 172 -5.14 -2.90 -8.57
CA HIS A 172 -5.59 -1.51 -8.59
C HIS A 172 -7.10 -1.46 -8.78
N CYS A 173 -7.82 -1.02 -7.73
CA CYS A 173 -9.26 -0.79 -7.78
C CYS A 173 -9.55 0.59 -8.42
N GLY A 174 -9.14 0.77 -9.67
CA GLY A 174 -9.45 1.98 -10.45
C GLY A 174 -8.60 3.22 -10.11
N TYR A 175 -8.38 4.03 -11.15
CA TYR A 175 -7.64 5.30 -11.17
C TYR A 175 -6.10 5.24 -11.02
N ILE A 176 -5.45 4.78 -12.09
CA ILE A 176 -4.05 5.15 -12.36
C ILE A 176 -4.08 6.63 -12.77
N SER A 177 -3.53 7.51 -11.92
CA SER A 177 -3.16 8.92 -12.13
C SER A 177 -3.90 9.65 -13.27
N PRO A 178 -4.61 10.78 -13.03
CA PRO A 178 -5.25 11.51 -14.11
C PRO A 178 -4.21 11.82 -15.18
N ILE A 179 -4.38 11.24 -16.37
CA ILE A 179 -3.78 11.84 -17.54
C ILE A 179 -4.69 13.03 -17.81
N PRO A 180 -4.16 14.25 -17.75
CA PRO A 180 -4.98 15.43 -17.96
C PRO A 180 -5.74 15.26 -19.27
N TYR A 181 -7.03 15.57 -19.26
CA TYR A 181 -7.76 15.70 -20.51
C TYR A 181 -7.08 16.81 -21.31
N VAL A 182 -6.54 16.44 -22.47
CA VAL A 182 -5.92 17.36 -23.42
C VAL A 182 -6.70 17.25 -24.70
N GLU A 183 -7.34 18.35 -25.10
CA GLU A 183 -7.96 18.44 -26.41
C GLU A 183 -6.85 18.64 -27.45
N LEU A 184 -6.76 17.71 -28.40
CA LEU A 184 -5.76 17.82 -29.47
C LEU A 184 -6.17 18.95 -30.41
N ASN A 185 -5.26 19.90 -30.62
CA ASN A 185 -5.46 21.06 -31.49
C ASN A 185 -4.16 21.41 -32.23
N GLU A 186 -4.10 22.56 -32.89
CA GLU A 186 -2.91 23.01 -33.62
C GLU A 186 -1.68 23.20 -32.72
N ASP A 187 -1.88 23.54 -31.44
CA ASP A 187 -0.81 23.78 -30.46
C ASP A 187 -0.35 22.49 -29.75
N ILE A 188 -1.27 21.55 -29.51
CA ILE A 188 -0.97 20.23 -28.91
C ILE A 188 -1.49 19.14 -29.85
N ASN A 189 -0.66 18.75 -30.80
CA ASN A 189 -0.96 17.65 -31.72
C ASN A 189 -0.58 16.27 -31.11
N GLU A 190 -1.02 15.20 -31.78
CA GLU A 190 -0.81 13.82 -31.32
C GLU A 190 0.69 13.49 -31.13
N ASP A 191 1.55 13.96 -32.03
CA ASP A 191 3.01 13.71 -31.95
C ASP A 191 3.64 14.35 -30.72
N LEU A 192 3.23 15.57 -30.36
CA LEU A 192 3.69 16.25 -29.17
C LEU A 192 3.18 15.53 -27.90
N PHE A 193 1.91 15.12 -27.90
CA PHE A 193 1.35 14.37 -26.77
C PHE A 193 2.03 13.00 -26.58
N LYS A 194 2.30 12.30 -27.68
CA LYS A 194 3.08 11.06 -27.69
C LYS A 194 4.46 11.26 -27.06
N GLN A 195 5.20 12.31 -27.44
CA GLN A 195 6.50 12.62 -26.85
C GLN A 195 6.42 12.83 -25.34
N TYR A 196 5.38 13.51 -24.84
CA TYR A 196 5.16 13.65 -23.40
C TYR A 196 4.93 12.30 -22.71
N ILE A 197 4.08 11.45 -23.27
CA ILE A 197 3.79 10.12 -22.70
C ILE A 197 5.03 9.22 -22.75
N GLU A 198 5.78 9.22 -23.85
CA GLU A 198 7.03 8.47 -23.99
C GLU A 198 8.08 8.95 -22.99
N ALA A 199 8.18 10.26 -22.73
CA ALA A 199 9.10 10.82 -21.74
C ALA A 199 8.79 10.38 -20.29
N ILE A 200 7.52 10.11 -19.97
CA ILE A 200 7.09 9.60 -18.64
C ILE A 200 6.84 8.08 -18.64
N SER A 201 7.10 7.42 -19.76
CA SER A 201 6.77 6.01 -19.96
C SER A 201 7.52 5.10 -18.98
N ASN A 202 6.89 3.99 -18.66
CA ASN A 202 7.43 2.93 -17.81
C ASN A 202 6.72 1.61 -18.15
N GLU A 203 7.01 0.54 -17.43
CA GLU A 203 6.39 -0.78 -17.64
C GLU A 203 4.85 -0.78 -17.54
N VAL A 204 4.25 0.23 -16.90
CA VAL A 204 2.79 0.40 -16.72
C VAL A 204 2.20 1.44 -17.68
N VAL A 205 2.99 2.42 -18.12
CA VAL A 205 2.56 3.56 -18.94
C VAL A 205 3.31 3.54 -20.26
N SER A 206 2.61 3.24 -21.35
CA SER A 206 3.12 3.33 -22.72
C SER A 206 2.19 4.19 -23.58
N TRP A 207 2.70 4.74 -24.68
CA TRP A 207 1.88 5.50 -25.63
C TRP A 207 0.67 4.69 -26.10
N ASP A 208 0.88 3.43 -26.48
CA ASP A 208 -0.20 2.57 -26.96
C ASP A 208 -1.26 2.33 -25.87
N SER A 209 -0.83 2.05 -24.64
CA SER A 209 -1.74 1.88 -23.49
C SER A 209 -2.56 3.13 -23.21
N ILE A 210 -1.93 4.31 -23.27
CA ILE A 210 -2.60 5.60 -23.03
C ILE A 210 -3.54 5.95 -24.18
N LYS A 211 -3.10 5.82 -25.43
CA LYS A 211 -3.91 6.09 -26.62
C LYS A 211 -5.18 5.23 -26.63
N GLN A 212 -5.07 3.95 -26.30
CA GLN A 212 -6.24 3.07 -26.21
C GLN A 212 -7.24 3.53 -25.13
N LYS A 213 -6.77 3.93 -23.95
CA LYS A 213 -7.64 4.47 -22.89
C LYS A 213 -8.31 5.79 -23.29
N PHE A 214 -7.62 6.65 -24.03
CA PHE A 214 -8.22 7.87 -24.59
C PHE A 214 -9.31 7.57 -25.60
N ILE A 215 -9.05 6.67 -26.56
CA ILE A 215 -10.04 6.30 -27.59
C ILE A 215 -11.28 5.65 -26.96
N LYS A 216 -11.08 4.79 -25.96
CA LYS A 216 -12.15 4.00 -25.37
C LYS A 216 -13.02 4.78 -24.39
N ASP A 217 -12.37 5.52 -23.48
CA ASP A 217 -13.01 6.07 -22.28
C ASP A 217 -12.56 7.52 -21.98
N ASN A 218 -12.08 8.25 -22.99
CA ASN A 218 -11.56 9.62 -22.85
C ASN A 218 -10.49 9.73 -21.74
N GLY A 219 -9.70 8.68 -21.55
CA GLY A 219 -8.62 8.63 -20.57
C GLY A 219 -9.05 8.18 -19.17
N VAL A 220 -10.33 7.89 -18.96
CA VAL A 220 -10.81 7.27 -17.72
C VAL A 220 -10.46 5.78 -17.73
N THR A 221 -9.99 5.24 -16.60
CA THR A 221 -9.71 3.80 -16.46
C THR A 221 -10.66 3.20 -15.43
N TYR A 222 -11.41 2.18 -15.83
CA TYR A 222 -12.30 1.41 -14.97
C TYR A 222 -11.63 0.12 -14.48
N ALA A 223 -12.15 -0.45 -13.40
CA ALA A 223 -11.70 -1.73 -12.90
C ALA A 223 -12.14 -2.86 -13.85
N ASP A 224 -11.29 -3.85 -14.01
CA ASP A 224 -11.63 -5.08 -14.73
C ASP A 224 -12.68 -5.87 -13.93
N GLU A 225 -13.76 -6.28 -14.59
CA GLU A 225 -14.89 -6.94 -13.95
C GLU A 225 -14.49 -8.27 -13.30
N LYS A 226 -13.67 -9.08 -13.98
CA LYS A 226 -13.24 -10.39 -13.45
C LYS A 226 -12.36 -10.22 -12.22
N ILE A 227 -11.46 -9.24 -12.26
CA ILE A 227 -10.65 -8.86 -11.10
C ILE A 227 -11.53 -8.39 -9.95
N ALA A 228 -12.48 -7.49 -10.22
CA ALA A 228 -13.40 -6.95 -9.22
C ALA A 228 -14.39 -8.00 -8.66
N ASN A 229 -14.60 -9.09 -9.39
CA ASN A 229 -15.33 -10.28 -8.97
C ASN A 229 -14.46 -11.30 -8.20
N GLY A 230 -13.15 -11.06 -8.07
CA GLY A 230 -12.21 -11.96 -7.42
C GLY A 230 -11.93 -13.26 -8.20
N GLU A 231 -12.25 -13.28 -9.49
CA GLU A 231 -12.12 -14.46 -10.37
C GLU A 231 -10.67 -14.67 -10.86
N VAL A 232 -9.82 -13.66 -10.72
CA VAL A 232 -8.44 -13.69 -11.20
C VAL A 232 -7.48 -13.57 -10.02
N ALA A 233 -6.50 -14.47 -9.99
CA ALA A 233 -5.28 -14.35 -9.19
C ALA A 233 -4.13 -14.93 -10.02
N TYR A 234 -2.96 -14.31 -9.94
CA TYR A 234 -1.77 -14.83 -10.62
C TYR A 234 -0.54 -14.71 -9.73
N GLU A 235 0.37 -15.65 -9.90
CA GLU A 235 1.67 -15.60 -9.26
C GLU A 235 2.63 -14.81 -10.15
N LEU A 236 3.22 -13.75 -9.61
CA LEU A 236 4.30 -13.05 -10.29
C LEU A 236 5.57 -13.91 -10.23
N GLN A 237 6.05 -14.41 -11.37
CA GLN A 237 7.34 -15.11 -11.42
C GLN A 237 8.53 -14.13 -11.24
N LYS A 238 9.63 -14.64 -10.70
CA LYS A 238 10.83 -13.83 -10.40
C LYS A 238 11.73 -13.75 -11.63
N GLU A 239 11.77 -12.60 -12.28
CA GLU A 239 12.82 -12.27 -13.25
C GLU A 239 13.79 -11.24 -12.64
N GLY A 240 15.07 -11.61 -12.54
CA GLY A 240 16.15 -10.70 -12.11
C GLY A 240 16.25 -10.38 -10.61
N ALA A 241 17.02 -9.33 -10.30
CA ALA A 241 17.39 -8.90 -8.93
C ALA A 241 16.35 -7.99 -8.24
N SER A 242 15.31 -7.55 -8.96
CA SER A 242 14.32 -6.59 -8.49
C SER A 242 12.93 -6.96 -9.02
N LYS A 243 12.03 -7.45 -8.15
CA LYS A 243 10.60 -7.43 -8.44
C LYS A 243 10.08 -6.04 -8.10
N TRP A 244 9.46 -5.38 -9.06
CA TRP A 244 8.70 -4.16 -8.84
C TRP A 244 7.28 -4.56 -8.45
N VAL A 245 6.73 -3.90 -7.43
CA VAL A 245 5.34 -4.07 -7.05
C VAL A 245 4.56 -2.94 -7.70
N VAL A 246 3.86 -3.28 -8.78
CA VAL A 246 2.83 -2.45 -9.38
C VAL A 246 1.49 -3.05 -8.97
N GLY A 247 0.79 -2.40 -8.05
CA GLY A 247 -0.47 -2.86 -7.50
C GLY A 247 -0.94 -1.94 -6.39
N SER A 248 -2.24 -2.00 -6.06
CA SER A 248 -2.71 -1.43 -4.79
C SER A 248 -2.21 -2.30 -3.65
N THR A 249 -2.39 -1.84 -2.41
CA THR A 249 -2.27 -2.60 -1.15
C THR A 249 -1.27 -3.78 -1.12
N LEU A 250 -0.19 -3.63 -0.35
CA LEU A 250 0.88 -4.63 -0.25
C LEU A 250 0.78 -5.39 1.08
N CYS A 251 0.59 -6.71 1.03
CA CYS A 251 0.55 -7.54 2.23
C CYS A 251 1.84 -8.37 2.41
N LEU A 252 2.37 -8.38 3.63
CA LEU A 252 3.59 -9.06 4.02
C LEU A 252 3.31 -10.19 5.02
N ASN A 253 3.93 -11.34 4.81
CA ASN A 253 3.92 -12.45 5.77
C ASN A 253 5.05 -12.31 6.79
N LEU A 254 4.75 -11.69 7.94
CA LEU A 254 5.72 -11.42 9.00
C LEU A 254 6.14 -12.68 9.78
N ARG A 255 5.44 -13.81 9.60
CA ARG A 255 5.91 -15.13 10.06
C ARG A 255 7.19 -15.53 9.32
N ASN A 256 7.32 -15.11 8.06
CA ASN A 256 8.48 -15.35 7.19
C ASN A 256 9.35 -14.10 6.97
N ILE A 257 9.39 -13.16 7.92
CA ILE A 257 10.07 -11.85 7.78
C ILE A 257 11.50 -11.94 7.24
N ASN A 258 12.24 -13.01 7.52
CA ASN A 258 13.61 -13.21 7.04
C ASN A 258 13.73 -13.35 5.51
N LYS A 259 12.62 -13.63 4.82
CA LYS A 259 12.54 -13.71 3.36
C LYS A 259 12.10 -12.39 2.72
N ILE A 260 11.62 -11.43 3.52
CA ILE A 260 11.07 -10.17 3.06
C ILE A 260 12.16 -9.09 3.20
N PRO A 261 12.58 -8.43 2.11
CA PRO A 261 13.58 -7.37 2.19
C PRO A 261 12.99 -6.10 2.81
N ALA A 262 13.88 -5.21 3.29
CA ALA A 262 13.48 -3.88 3.69
C ALA A 262 13.14 -3.00 2.47
N PHE A 263 12.28 -2.01 2.69
CA PHE A 263 11.96 -0.98 1.70
C PHE A 263 13.12 0.00 1.56
N TYR A 264 13.38 0.43 0.33
CA TYR A 264 14.39 1.43 0.03
C TYR A 264 13.91 2.43 -1.02
N ASN A 265 14.26 3.69 -0.83
CA ASN A 265 14.15 4.73 -1.84
C ASN A 265 15.57 5.02 -2.35
N PRO A 266 15.87 4.79 -3.64
CA PRO A 266 17.13 5.23 -4.22
C PRO A 266 17.38 6.72 -4.00
N PRO A 267 18.65 7.14 -3.96
CA PRO A 267 18.98 8.56 -4.03
C PRO A 267 18.28 9.15 -5.26
N GLU A 268 17.66 10.33 -5.11
CA GLU A 268 16.98 11.06 -6.19
C GLU A 268 15.62 10.49 -6.66
N ALA A 269 15.17 9.33 -6.14
CA ALA A 269 13.86 8.77 -6.50
C ALA A 269 12.69 9.64 -5.98
N ARG A 270 11.79 10.07 -6.88
CA ARG A 270 10.57 10.81 -6.49
C ARG A 270 9.48 9.86 -5.94
N ARG A 271 9.19 10.06 -4.65
CA ARG A 271 7.99 9.82 -3.80
C ARG A 271 7.03 8.63 -3.97
N ARG A 272 7.05 7.80 -5.02
CA ARG A 272 6.15 6.62 -5.10
C ARG A 272 6.78 5.34 -5.65
N ARG A 273 8.03 5.37 -6.12
CA ARG A 273 8.74 4.17 -6.56
C ARG A 273 9.46 3.55 -5.37
N TYR A 274 8.74 2.77 -4.57
CA TYR A 274 9.35 1.94 -3.53
C TYR A 274 10.05 0.77 -4.20
N ILE A 275 11.33 0.58 -3.89
CA ILE A 275 12.08 -0.55 -4.41
C ILE A 275 12.37 -1.49 -3.24
N PHE A 276 12.04 -2.75 -3.41
CA PHE A 276 12.60 -3.81 -2.59
C PHE A 276 14.06 -4.02 -3.02
N PHE A 277 15.01 -3.46 -2.27
CA PHE A 277 16.42 -3.79 -2.47
C PHE A 277 16.81 -4.98 -1.60
N TYR A 278 17.37 -6.01 -2.23
CA TYR A 278 18.06 -7.08 -1.53
C TYR A 278 19.48 -6.65 -1.17
N ILE A 279 19.65 -5.88 -0.11
CA ILE A 279 20.93 -5.66 0.58
C ILE A 279 20.56 -5.61 2.06
N ILE A 280 20.79 -6.65 2.87
CA ILE A 280 22.07 -6.91 3.54
C ILE A 280 22.24 -8.43 3.70
N ARG A 281 23.22 -8.98 2.99
CA ARG A 281 23.79 -10.31 3.28
C ARG A 281 24.68 -10.16 4.53
N ARG A 282 24.08 -10.00 5.72
CA ARG A 282 24.81 -10.03 7.00
C ARG A 282 23.98 -10.30 8.25
N PHE A 283 22.85 -10.99 8.13
CA PHE A 283 22.20 -11.63 9.28
C PHE A 283 22.27 -13.15 9.14
N LYS A 284 23.49 -13.68 9.25
CA LYS A 284 23.84 -15.04 9.74
C LYS A 284 25.33 -15.31 9.48
N SER A 285 26.16 -14.98 10.45
CA SER A 285 27.38 -15.70 10.82
C SER A 285 27.80 -15.16 12.18
N ASN A 286 27.14 -15.66 13.21
CA ASN A 286 27.69 -16.04 14.52
C ASN A 286 26.74 -17.10 15.08
#